data_AF-A0A6N7YSW8-F1
#
_entry.id   AF-A0A6N7YSW8-F1
#
_cell.length_a   1.000
_cell.length_b   1.000
_cell.length_c   1.000
_cell.angle_alpha   90.00
_cell.angle_beta   90.00
_cell.angle_gamma   90.00
#
_symmetry.space_group_name_H-M   'P 1'
#
loop_
_entity.id
_entity.type
_entity.pdbx_description
1 polymer ?
#
loop_
_entity_poly.entity_id
_entity_poly.type
_entity_poly.pdbx_seq_one_letter_code
_entity_poly.pdbx_strand_id
1 'polypeptide(L)'
;MTWTAPEIRYVDDPIGVDERTLLTGFLAWHRTVVPAKCAGLTGEAAEDYERLLEESRIADRIFAAASLDDAFTHDGQTFCVRLLYLHLIQEYARHNGHADLMRERIDGKTGE
;
A
#
# COMPACT_ATOMS: atom_id res chain seq x y z
N MET A 1 -7.01 22.89 9.04
CA MET A 1 -6.85 21.87 10.11
C MET A 1 -5.72 20.95 9.69
N THR A 2 -4.79 20.63 10.57
CA THR A 2 -3.68 19.71 10.26
C THR A 2 -4.23 18.30 10.19
N TRP A 3 -4.18 17.67 9.02
CA TRP A 3 -4.62 16.30 8.86
C TRP A 3 -3.68 15.34 9.60
N THR A 4 -4.26 14.39 10.31
CA THR A 4 -3.54 13.34 11.05
C THR A 4 -3.84 12.01 10.35
N ALA A 5 -2.78 11.28 10.00
CA ALA A 5 -2.91 9.99 9.35
C ALA A 5 -3.60 8.96 10.26
N PRO A 6 -4.32 7.99 9.68
CA PRO A 6 -4.77 6.81 10.43
C PRO A 6 -3.58 6.01 10.97
N GLU A 7 -3.87 5.21 11.99
CA GLU A 7 -2.89 4.31 12.63
C GLU A 7 -2.40 3.23 11.65
N ILE A 8 -1.10 2.94 11.69
CA ILE A 8 -0.48 1.87 10.90
C ILE A 8 -0.98 0.52 11.41
N ARG A 9 -1.44 -0.34 10.51
CA ARG A 9 -1.88 -1.70 10.85
C ARG A 9 -0.86 -2.70 10.33
N TYR A 10 -0.18 -3.40 11.25
CA TYR A 10 0.70 -4.51 10.92
C TYR A 10 -0.13 -5.77 10.60
N VAL A 11 0.50 -6.70 9.88
CA VAL A 11 -0.06 -8.05 9.73
C VAL A 11 0.18 -8.79 11.04
N ASP A 12 -0.89 -9.11 11.77
CA ASP A 12 -0.81 -9.93 12.97
C ASP A 12 -0.46 -11.38 12.59
N ASP A 13 0.59 -11.92 13.20
CA ASP A 13 1.06 -13.32 13.08
C ASP A 13 1.09 -13.87 11.64
N PRO A 14 2.03 -13.42 10.79
CA PRO A 14 2.09 -13.83 9.38
C PRO A 14 2.48 -15.30 9.19
N ILE A 15 2.77 -16.04 10.26
CA ILE A 15 3.22 -17.43 10.19
C ILE A 15 2.01 -18.36 10.11
N GLY A 16 1.95 -19.19 9.06
CA GLY A 16 0.94 -20.25 8.93
C GLY A 16 -0.39 -19.81 8.30
N VAL A 17 -0.54 -18.55 7.90
CA VAL A 17 -1.66 -18.09 7.07
C VAL A 17 -1.50 -18.51 5.61
N ASP A 18 -2.60 -18.55 4.86
CA ASP A 18 -2.55 -18.82 3.42
C ASP A 18 -1.91 -17.67 2.64
N GLU A 19 -1.42 -17.99 1.43
CA GLU A 19 -0.70 -17.04 0.58
C GLU A 19 -1.48 -15.76 0.29
N ARG A 20 -2.80 -15.85 0.08
CA ARG A 20 -3.62 -14.67 -0.21
C ARG A 20 -3.73 -13.78 1.02
N THR A 21 -3.95 -14.37 2.18
CA THR A 21 -3.98 -13.63 3.46
C THR A 21 -2.65 -12.91 3.69
N LEU A 22 -1.52 -13.57 3.40
CA LEU A 22 -0.19 -12.96 3.51
C LEU A 22 -0.02 -11.77 2.54
N LEU A 23 -0.30 -11.96 1.25
CA LEU A 23 -0.12 -10.92 0.22
C LEU A 23 -1.02 -9.71 0.45
N THR A 24 -2.29 -9.95 0.78
CA THR A 24 -3.26 -8.86 1.01
C THR A 24 -2.96 -8.10 2.29
N GLY A 25 -2.57 -8.80 3.37
CA GLY A 25 -2.13 -8.18 4.61
C GLY A 25 -0.90 -7.30 4.41
N PHE A 26 0.12 -7.80 3.71
CA PHE A 26 1.36 -7.06 3.49
C PHE A 26 1.17 -5.82 2.62
N LEU A 27 0.34 -5.93 1.57
CA LEU A 27 -0.06 -4.78 0.75
C LEU A 27 -0.86 -3.75 1.56
N ALA A 28 -1.78 -4.20 2.41
CA ALA A 28 -2.56 -3.32 3.27
C ALA A 28 -1.65 -2.55 4.25
N TRP A 29 -0.70 -3.23 4.89
CA TRP A 29 0.30 -2.58 5.75
C TRP A 29 1.05 -1.48 5.00
N HIS A 30 1.63 -1.79 3.83
CA HIS A 30 2.34 -0.81 3.02
C HIS A 30 1.49 0.41 2.61
N ARG A 31 0.19 0.20 2.32
CA ARG A 31 -0.76 1.29 2.04
C ARG A 31 -1.01 2.19 3.25
N THR A 32 -0.89 1.67 4.48
CA THR A 32 -1.02 2.49 5.71
C THR A 32 0.22 3.33 6.03
N VAL A 33 1.38 3.03 5.43
CA VAL A 33 2.61 3.82 5.65
C VAL A 33 2.56 5.16 4.90
N VAL A 34 2.02 5.18 3.68
CA VAL A 34 1.87 6.39 2.86
C VAL A 34 1.21 7.56 3.62
N PRO A 35 0.02 7.40 4.24
CA PRO A 35 -0.59 8.50 4.96
C PRO A 35 0.25 8.95 6.15
N ALA A 36 0.90 8.02 6.86
CA ALA A 36 1.77 8.36 7.99
C ALA A 36 2.92 9.29 7.56
N LYS A 37 3.49 9.11 6.37
CA LYS A 37 4.52 10.01 5.81
C LYS A 37 3.94 11.37 5.40
N CYS A 38 2.66 11.42 5.01
CA CYS A 38 1.95 12.64 4.68
C CYS A 38 1.42 13.40 5.91
N ALA A 39 1.52 12.84 7.12
CA ALA A 39 1.04 13.48 8.33
C ALA A 39 1.69 14.85 8.54
N GLY A 40 0.88 15.84 8.91
CA GLY A 40 1.34 17.22 9.10
C GLY A 40 1.49 18.03 7.81
N LEU A 41 1.34 17.41 6.63
CA LEU A 41 1.26 18.16 5.37
C LEU A 41 -0.10 18.85 5.25
N THR A 42 -0.12 20.02 4.62
CA THR A 42 -1.33 20.80 4.33
C THR A 42 -1.71 20.69 2.86
N GLY A 43 -2.97 20.98 2.52
CA GLY A 43 -3.46 20.95 1.12
C GLY A 43 -4.36 19.74 0.87
N GLU A 44 -4.29 19.19 -0.33
CA GLU A 44 -5.19 18.14 -0.84
C GLU A 44 -4.85 16.72 -0.35
N ALA A 45 -3.79 16.56 0.46
CA ALA A 45 -3.29 15.24 0.88
C ALA A 45 -4.34 14.35 1.57
N ALA A 46 -5.24 14.94 2.36
CA ALA A 46 -6.32 14.21 3.00
C ALA A 46 -7.34 13.70 1.97
N GLU A 47 -7.70 14.55 1.00
CA GLU A 47 -8.67 14.23 -0.05
C GLU A 47 -8.11 13.18 -1.02
N ASP A 48 -6.85 13.33 -1.40
CA ASP A 48 -6.13 12.34 -2.22
C ASP A 48 -6.00 10.99 -1.51
N TYR A 49 -5.77 10.98 -0.20
CA TYR A 49 -5.71 9.75 0.56
C TYR A 49 -7.07 9.05 0.65
N GLU A 50 -8.15 9.79 0.89
CA GLU A 50 -9.50 9.21 0.88
C GLU A 50 -9.87 8.65 -0.49
N ARG A 51 -9.48 9.34 -1.57
CA ARG A 51 -9.65 8.84 -2.95
C ARG A 51 -8.86 7.55 -3.18
N LEU A 52 -7.61 7.49 -2.75
CA LEU A 52 -6.78 6.28 -2.82
C LEU A 52 -7.40 5.11 -2.05
N LEU A 53 -7.98 5.38 -0.88
CA LEU A 53 -8.65 4.35 -0.09
C LEU A 53 -9.89 3.81 -0.81
N GLU A 54 -10.68 4.68 -1.45
CA GLU A 54 -11.84 4.24 -2.21
C GLU A 54 -11.46 3.38 -3.42
N GLU A 55 -10.46 3.83 -4.19
CA GLU A 55 -9.92 3.05 -5.32
C GLU A 55 -9.38 1.69 -4.85
N SER A 56 -8.67 1.66 -3.71
CA SER A 56 -8.16 0.43 -3.11
C SER A 56 -9.29 -0.52 -2.71
N ARG A 57 -10.37 -0.02 -2.08
CA ARG A 57 -11.53 -0.86 -1.71
C ARG A 57 -12.23 -1.46 -2.92
N ILE A 58 -12.30 -0.73 -4.03
CA ILE A 58 -12.87 -1.24 -5.28
C ILE A 58 -11.97 -2.35 -5.83
N ALA A 59 -10.66 -2.11 -5.92
CA ALA A 59 -9.69 -3.11 -6.37
C ALA A 59 -9.73 -4.37 -5.51
N ASP A 60 -9.74 -4.23 -4.18
CA ASP A 60 -9.74 -5.34 -3.24
C ASP A 60 -11.00 -6.22 -3.42
N ARG A 61 -12.17 -5.63 -3.68
CA ARG A 61 -13.40 -6.38 -3.98
C ARG A 61 -13.29 -7.19 -5.27
N ILE A 62 -12.67 -6.63 -6.31
CA ILE A 62 -12.47 -7.33 -7.58
C ILE A 62 -11.52 -8.52 -7.38
N PHE A 63 -10.38 -8.29 -6.73
CA PHE A 63 -9.36 -9.32 -6.55
C PHE A 63 -9.72 -10.37 -5.50
N ALA A 64 -10.65 -10.07 -4.57
CA ALA A 64 -11.20 -11.06 -3.65
C ALA A 64 -11.94 -12.20 -4.36
N ALA A 65 -12.53 -11.91 -5.54
CA ALA A 65 -13.23 -12.91 -6.35
C ALA A 65 -12.32 -13.66 -7.34
N ALA A 66 -11.10 -13.16 -7.59
CA ALA A 66 -10.15 -13.76 -8.53
C ALA A 66 -9.29 -14.84 -7.85
N SER A 67 -8.84 -15.84 -8.59
CA SER A 67 -7.75 -16.73 -8.19
C SER A 67 -6.40 -16.00 -8.22
N LEU A 68 -5.43 -16.44 -7.42
CA LEU A 68 -4.05 -15.92 -7.49
C LEU A 68 -3.37 -16.27 -8.83
N ASP A 69 -3.83 -17.34 -9.47
CA ASP A 69 -3.33 -17.81 -10.77
C ASP A 69 -4.11 -17.26 -11.96
N ASP A 70 -5.16 -16.45 -11.74
CA ASP A 70 -5.89 -15.82 -12.84
C ASP A 70 -4.95 -14.91 -13.62
N ALA A 71 -4.93 -15.11 -14.94
CA ALA A 71 -4.06 -14.39 -15.85
C ALA A 71 -4.79 -13.19 -16.48
N PHE A 72 -4.05 -12.11 -16.68
CA PHE A 72 -4.51 -10.93 -17.42
C PHE A 72 -3.37 -10.34 -18.23
N THR A 73 -3.71 -9.54 -19.25
CA THR A 73 -2.74 -8.88 -20.12
C THR A 73 -2.73 -7.38 -19.85
N HIS A 74 -1.55 -6.82 -19.65
CA HIS A 74 -1.33 -5.38 -19.54
C HIS A 74 -0.11 -5.00 -20.38
N ASP A 75 -0.25 -4.00 -21.25
CA ASP A 75 0.80 -3.53 -22.16
C ASP A 75 1.49 -4.65 -22.97
N GLY A 76 0.70 -5.60 -23.48
CA GLY A 76 1.19 -6.74 -24.25
C GLY A 76 1.92 -7.83 -23.45
N GLN A 77 2.04 -7.67 -22.13
CA GLN A 77 2.62 -8.66 -21.22
C GLN A 77 1.54 -9.39 -20.41
N THR A 78 1.72 -10.69 -20.19
CA THR A 78 0.81 -11.50 -19.37
C THR A 78 1.32 -11.58 -17.94
N PHE A 79 0.42 -11.29 -16.99
CA PHE A 79 0.66 -11.37 -15.56
C PHE A 79 -0.39 -12.28 -14.93
N CYS A 80 -0.12 -12.77 -13.72
CA CYS A 80 -1.15 -13.34 -12.85
C CYS A 80 -1.41 -12.43 -11.65
N VAL A 81 -2.55 -12.60 -10.99
CA VAL A 81 -2.93 -11.83 -9.80
C VAL A 81 -1.85 -11.94 -8.70
N ARG A 82 -1.19 -13.09 -8.54
CA ARG A 82 -0.06 -13.25 -7.62
C ARG A 82 1.10 -12.29 -7.94
N LEU A 83 1.51 -12.21 -9.21
CA LEU A 83 2.57 -11.29 -9.64
C LEU A 83 2.16 -9.83 -9.48
N LEU A 84 0.88 -9.52 -9.68
CA LEU A 84 0.35 -8.18 -9.44
C LEU A 84 0.50 -7.77 -7.97
N TYR A 85 0.13 -8.63 -7.01
CA TYR A 85 0.30 -8.32 -5.59
C TYR A 85 1.78 -8.10 -5.23
N LEU A 86 2.68 -8.96 -5.70
CA LEU A 86 4.12 -8.81 -5.48
C LEU A 86 4.66 -7.50 -6.06
N HIS A 87 4.23 -7.14 -7.28
CA HIS A 87 4.61 -5.87 -7.90
C HIS A 87 4.12 -4.67 -7.08
N LEU A 88 2.85 -4.65 -6.65
CA LEU A 88 2.33 -3.56 -5.83
C LEU A 88 3.10 -3.44 -4.51
N ILE A 89 3.36 -4.55 -3.81
CA ILE A 89 4.17 -4.55 -2.58
C ILE A 89 5.55 -3.94 -2.84
N GLN A 90 6.23 -4.37 -3.90
CA GLN A 90 7.54 -3.83 -4.27
C GLN A 90 7.49 -2.32 -4.53
N GLU A 91 6.50 -1.85 -5.29
CA GLU A 91 6.40 -0.44 -5.63
C GLU A 91 6.07 0.43 -4.41
N TYR A 92 5.16 -0.01 -3.54
CA TYR A 92 4.91 0.69 -2.28
C TYR A 92 6.15 0.71 -1.38
N ALA A 93 6.86 -0.40 -1.23
CA ALA A 93 8.09 -0.46 -0.44
C ALA A 93 9.14 0.53 -0.97
N ARG A 94 9.35 0.57 -2.29
CA ARG A 94 10.27 1.50 -2.96
C ARG A 94 9.88 2.96 -2.72
N HIS A 95 8.60 3.29 -2.88
CA HIS A 95 8.11 4.66 -2.70
C HIS A 95 8.14 5.11 -1.23
N ASN A 96 7.79 4.23 -0.30
CA ASN A 96 7.88 4.50 1.14
C ASN A 96 9.33 4.77 1.55
N GLY A 97 10.29 3.96 1.09
CA GLY A 97 11.71 4.21 1.36
C GLY A 97 12.21 5.55 0.80
N HIS A 98 11.72 5.98 -0.38
CA HIS A 98 12.03 7.32 -0.88
C HIS A 98 11.40 8.43 -0.02
N ALA A 99 10.16 8.25 0.43
CA ALA A 99 9.49 9.20 1.32
C ALA A 99 10.21 9.33 2.68
N ASP A 100 10.80 8.25 3.18
CA ASP A 100 11.61 8.27 4.39
C ASP A 100 12.85 9.16 4.28
N LEU A 101 13.59 9.05 3.18
CA LEU A 101 14.74 9.94 2.93
C LEU A 101 14.32 11.42 2.86
N MET A 102 13.13 11.69 2.32
CA MET A 102 12.60 13.06 2.28
C MET A 102 12.20 13.54 3.67
N ARG A 103 11.48 12.74 4.46
CA ARG A 103 11.08 13.11 5.84
C ARG A 103 12.28 13.24 6.76
N GLU A 104 13.32 12.42 6.60
CA GLU A 104 14.58 12.59 7.34
C GLU A 104 15.24 13.94 7.04
N ARG A 105 15.20 14.40 5.79
CA ARG A 105 15.73 15.71 5.41
C ARG A 105 14.87 16.88 5.88
N ILE A 106 13.55 16.73 5.95
CA ILE A 106 12.62 17.79 6.34
C ILE A 106 12.50 17.91 7.87
N ASP A 107 12.37 16.78 8.57
CA ASP A 107 12.05 16.75 10.00
C ASP A 107 13.23 16.36 10.90
N GLY A 108 14.33 15.86 10.31
CA GLY A 108 15.47 15.30 11.06
C GLY A 108 15.18 13.97 11.76
N LYS A 109 14.06 13.31 11.45
CA LYS A 109 13.70 11.99 12.00
C LYS A 109 13.98 10.90 10.96
N THR A 110 14.75 9.90 11.33
CA THR A 110 14.96 8.70 10.49
C THR A 110 13.64 7.93 10.36
N GLY A 111 13.39 7.38 9.16
CA GLY A 111 12.24 6.53 8.85
C GLY A 111 12.24 5.19 9.59
N GLU A 112 11.17 4.39 9.39
CA GLU A 112 11.10 3.00 9.89
C GLU A 112 11.85 2.03 8.97
#